data_AF-A0A7Y3CZZ8-F1
#
_entry.id   AF-A0A7Y3CZZ8-F1
#
_cell.length_a   1.000
_cell.length_b   1.000
_cell.length_c   1.000
_cell.angle_alpha   90.00
_cell.angle_beta   90.00
_cell.angle_gamma   90.00
#
_symmetry.space_group_name_H-M   'P 1'
#
loop_
_entity.id
_entity.type
_entity.pdbx_description
1 polymer ?
#
loop_
_entity_poly.entity_id
_entity_poly.type
_entity_poly.pdbx_seq_one_letter_code
_entity_poly.pdbx_strand_id
1 'polypeptide(L)'
;AMIIGFVGGILGLVIGLGLASFISTIPFQTEALPTVETYPVNIQPLFFIIGFTFAMLSTFLAGYLPSKKAKKIDPVRIIRGQ
;
A
#
# COMPACT_ATOMS: atom_id res chain seq x y z
N ALA A 1 -11.75 -7.98 -5.94
CA ALA A 1 -10.66 -6.97 -5.93
C ALA A 1 -10.82 -5.95 -4.80
N MET A 2 -11.95 -5.23 -4.72
CA MET A 2 -12.12 -4.14 -3.73
C MET A 2 -11.99 -4.56 -2.26
N ILE A 3 -12.58 -5.68 -1.85
CA ILE A 3 -12.47 -6.18 -0.46
C ILE A 3 -11.01 -6.50 -0.12
N ILE A 4 -10.29 -7.15 -1.04
CA ILE A 4 -8.88 -7.51 -0.87
C ILE A 4 -8.02 -6.23 -0.81
N GLY A 5 -8.30 -5.25 -1.67
CA GLY A 5 -7.61 -3.96 -1.67
C GLY A 5 -7.84 -3.17 -0.40
N PHE A 6 -9.07 -3.19 0.13
CA PHE A 6 -9.41 -2.52 1.38
C PHE A 6 -8.71 -3.16 2.59
N VAL A 7 -8.77 -4.48 2.72
CA VAL A 7 -8.09 -5.22 3.81
C VAL A 7 -6.57 -5.05 3.70
N GLY A 8 -6.01 -5.19 2.51
CA GLY A 8 -4.58 -4.96 2.27
C GLY A 8 -4.15 -3.52 2.55
N GLY A 9 -4.99 -2.53 2.21
CA GLY A 9 -4.77 -1.12 2.52
C GLY A 9 -4.74 -0.83 4.01
N ILE A 10 -5.71 -1.38 4.78
CA ILE A 10 -5.73 -1.25 6.25
C ILE A 10 -4.49 -1.90 6.86
N LEU A 11 -4.15 -3.13 6.44
CA LEU A 11 -2.96 -3.82 6.93
C LEU A 11 -1.67 -3.04 6.62
N GLY A 12 -1.58 -2.47 5.42
CA GLY A 12 -0.47 -1.62 5.02
C GLY A 12 -0.33 -0.37 5.88
N LEU A 13 -1.45 0.27 6.27
CA LEU A 13 -1.44 1.41 7.19
C LEU A 13 -0.95 1.01 8.59
N VAL A 14 -1.46 -0.10 9.14
CA VAL A 14 -1.06 -0.59 10.48
C VAL A 14 0.42 -0.93 10.50
N ILE A 15 0.89 -1.68 9.51
CA ILE A 15 2.31 -2.08 9.41
C ILE A 15 3.20 -0.86 9.17
N GLY A 16 2.79 0.07 8.30
CA GLY A 16 3.53 1.29 8.01
C GLY A 16 3.70 2.19 9.22
N LEU A 17 2.64 2.38 10.02
CA LEU A 17 2.70 3.14 11.27
C LEU A 17 3.56 2.45 12.33
N GLY A 18 3.45 1.12 12.44
CA GLY A 18 4.28 0.33 13.36
C GLY A 18 5.77 0.41 13.03
N LEU A 19 6.14 0.27 11.75
CA LEU A 19 7.51 0.42 11.28
C LEU A 19 8.03 1.85 11.47
N ALA A 20 7.23 2.87 11.13
CA ALA A 20 7.62 4.26 11.33
C ALA A 20 7.91 4.58 12.80
N SER A 21 7.07 4.08 13.71
CA SER A 21 7.25 4.25 15.17
C SER A 21 8.45 3.45 15.71
N PHE A 22 8.73 2.29 15.12
CA PHE A 22 9.92 1.51 15.47
C PHE A 22 11.20 2.22 15.04
N ILE A 23 11.24 2.74 13.82
CA ILE A 23 12.39 3.49 13.29
C ILE A 23 12.62 4.78 14.08
N SER A 24 11.58 5.46 14.55
CA SER A 24 11.74 6.67 15.37
C SER A 24 12.36 6.42 16.75
N THR A 25 12.44 5.15 17.19
CA THR A 25 13.08 4.77 18.46
C THR A 25 14.57 4.45 18.28
N ILE A 26 15.06 4.38 17.04
CA ILE A 26 16.46 4.08 16.76
C ILE A 26 17.31 5.31 17.13
N PRO A 27 18.32 5.16 18.01
CA PRO A 27 19.20 6.25 18.39
C PRO A 27 20.00 6.70 17.17
N PHE A 28 19.90 7.98 16.83
CA PHE A 28 20.58 8.57 15.70
C PHE A 28 21.51 9.66 16.22
N GLN A 29 22.73 9.29 16.61
CA GLN A 29 23.74 10.25 17.01
C GLN A 29 24.55 10.67 15.78
N THR A 30 24.45 11.95 15.40
CA THR A 30 25.25 12.53 14.33
C THR A 30 25.98 13.77 14.81
N GLU A 31 27.29 13.83 14.56
CA GLU A 31 28.16 14.94 14.99
C GLU A 31 27.78 16.30 14.34
N ALA A 32 26.90 16.29 13.33
CA ALA A 32 26.40 17.48 12.64
C ALA A 32 25.13 18.09 13.26
N LEU A 33 24.36 17.35 14.08
CA LEU A 33 23.14 17.84 14.73
C LEU A 33 23.03 17.34 16.19
N PRO A 34 23.66 18.01 17.16
CA PRO A 34 23.74 17.58 18.55
C PRO A 34 22.40 17.63 19.33
N THR A 35 21.31 18.11 18.73
CA THR A 35 19.97 18.22 19.37
C THR A 35 19.02 17.10 18.95
N VAL A 36 19.40 16.25 18.00
CA VAL A 36 18.55 15.17 17.47
C VAL A 36 19.12 13.83 17.92
N GLU A 37 18.56 13.26 18.98
CA GLU A 37 19.05 11.99 19.57
C GLU A 37 18.42 10.74 18.93
N THR A 38 17.32 10.92 18.21
CA THR A 38 16.53 9.85 17.57
C THR A 38 16.36 10.11 16.09
N TYR A 39 16.23 9.05 15.28
CA TYR A 39 16.04 9.20 13.84
C TYR A 39 14.78 10.05 13.55
N PRO A 40 14.90 11.19 12.83
CA PRO A 40 13.77 12.08 12.58
C PRO A 40 12.84 11.47 11.52
N VAL A 41 11.90 10.62 11.96
CA VAL A 41 10.84 10.08 11.11
C VAL A 41 9.70 11.09 11.01
N ASN A 42 9.39 11.56 9.81
CA ASN A 42 8.23 12.40 9.58
C ASN A 42 6.95 11.56 9.44
N ILE A 43 6.20 11.41 10.54
CA ILE A 43 4.91 10.71 10.57
C ILE A 43 3.78 11.69 10.16
N GLN A 44 3.85 12.21 8.93
CA GLN A 44 2.79 13.07 8.41
C GLN A 44 1.63 12.20 7.88
N PRO A 45 0.40 12.36 8.40
CA PRO A 45 -0.76 11.55 7.97
C PRO A 45 -1.03 11.58 6.47
N LEU A 46 -0.61 12.67 5.79
CA LEU A 46 -0.76 12.83 4.35
C LEU A 46 -0.07 11.71 3.55
N PHE A 47 1.12 11.25 3.96
CA PHE A 47 1.82 10.17 3.26
C PHE A 47 1.05 8.86 3.32
N PHE A 48 0.44 8.57 4.47
CA PHE A 48 -0.38 7.39 4.68
C PHE A 48 -1.68 7.43 3.87
N ILE A 49 -2.34 8.60 3.80
CA ILE A 49 -3.56 8.80 2.99
C ILE A 49 -3.26 8.64 1.50
N ILE A 50 -2.17 9.23 1.01
CA ILE A 50 -1.76 9.08 -0.40
C ILE A 50 -1.44 7.62 -0.71
N GLY A 51 -0.68 6.94 0.16
CA GLY A 51 -0.34 5.52 0.01
C GLY A 51 -1.58 4.62 -0.01
N PHE A 52 -2.52 4.82 0.92
CA PHE A 52 -3.77 4.07 0.95
C PHE A 52 -4.62 4.30 -0.29
N THR A 53 -4.77 5.56 -0.72
CA THR A 53 -5.54 5.92 -1.92
C THR A 53 -4.91 5.29 -3.17
N PHE A 54 -3.59 5.35 -3.28
CA PHE A 54 -2.85 4.73 -4.38
C PHE A 54 -3.02 3.21 -4.41
N ALA A 55 -2.91 2.53 -3.26
CA ALA A 55 -3.11 1.09 -3.15
C ALA A 55 -4.54 0.67 -3.55
N MET A 56 -5.55 1.45 -3.13
CA MET A 56 -6.95 1.23 -3.50
C MET A 56 -7.16 1.38 -5.02
N LEU A 57 -6.63 2.46 -5.61
CA LEU A 57 -6.72 2.68 -7.06
C LEU A 57 -6.01 1.59 -7.86
N SER A 58 -4.80 1.22 -7.45
CA SER A 58 -4.03 0.15 -8.09
C SER A 58 -4.78 -1.19 -8.05
N THR A 59 -5.31 -1.56 -6.88
CA THR A 59 -6.07 -2.82 -6.73
C THR A 59 -7.37 -2.81 -7.53
N PHE A 60 -8.05 -1.66 -7.57
CA PHE A 60 -9.25 -1.50 -8.39
C PHE A 60 -8.95 -1.70 -9.88
N LEU A 61 -7.92 -1.03 -10.41
CA LEU A 61 -7.53 -1.16 -11.81
C LEU A 61 -7.08 -2.59 -12.15
N ALA A 62 -6.27 -3.20 -11.28
CA ALA A 62 -5.79 -4.57 -11.43
C ALA A 62 -6.95 -5.59 -11.43
N GLY A 63 -8.05 -5.33 -10.72
CA GLY A 63 -9.25 -6.16 -10.79
C GLY A 63 -10.14 -5.83 -11.99
N TYR A 64 -10.38 -4.55 -12.26
CA TYR A 64 -11.38 -4.09 -13.22
C TYR A 64 -10.98 -4.37 -14.66
N LEU A 65 -9.73 -4.08 -15.05
CA LEU A 65 -9.26 -4.23 -16.43
C LEU A 65 -9.32 -5.69 -16.93
N PRO A 66 -8.78 -6.71 -16.21
CA PRO A 66 -8.90 -8.09 -16.67
C PRO A 66 -10.34 -8.59 -16.63
N SER A 67 -11.14 -8.24 -15.61
CA SER A 67 -12.56 -8.62 -15.58
C SER A 67 -13.35 -8.05 -16.77
N LYS A 68 -13.06 -6.79 -17.15
CA LYS A 68 -13.66 -6.17 -18.34
C LYS A 68 -13.25 -6.89 -19.63
N LYS A 69 -12.00 -7.33 -19.73
CA LYS A 69 -11.51 -8.11 -20.88
C LYS A 69 -12.17 -9.49 -20.92
N ALA A 70 -12.28 -10.17 -19.78
CA ALA A 70 -12.87 -11.50 -19.65
C ALA A 70 -14.35 -11.55 -20.03
N LYS A 71 -15.12 -10.49 -19.73
CA LYS A 71 -16.53 -10.38 -20.13
C LYS A 71 -16.78 -10.53 -21.65
N LYS A 72 -15.79 -10.18 -22.48
CA LYS A 72 -15.90 -10.25 -23.95
C LYS A 72 -15.46 -11.58 -24.53
N ILE A 73 -14.96 -12.50 -23.70
CA ILE A 73 -14.51 -13.83 -24.15
C ILE A 73 -15.72 -14.74 -24.21
N ASP A 74 -15.88 -15.43 -25.34
CA ASP A 74 -16.99 -16.37 -25.54
C ASP A 74 -16.91 -17.53 -24.53
N PRO A 75 -17.94 -17.78 -23.71
CA PRO A 75 -17.93 -18.84 -22.71
C PRO A 75 -17.63 -20.22 -23.30
N VAL A 76 -17.98 -20.48 -24.56
CA VAL A 76 -17.66 -21.76 -25.22
C VAL A 76 -16.15 -21.93 -25.40
N ARG A 77 -15.40 -20.85 -25.69
CA ARG A 77 -13.94 -20.89 -25.76
C ARG A 77 -13.31 -21.15 -24.40
N ILE A 78 -13.87 -20.56 -23.33
CA ILE A 78 -13.39 -20.76 -21.95
C ILE A 78 -13.52 -22.22 -21.52
N ILE A 79 -14.65 -22.87 -21.81
CA ILE A 79 -14.89 -24.28 -21.44
C ILE A 79 -14.02 -25.23 -22.28
N ARG A 80 -13.74 -24.89 -23.54
CA ARG A 80 -12.90 -25.70 -24.44
C ARG A 80 -11.40 -25.55 -24.21
N GLY A 81 -10.97 -24.60 -23.37
CA GLY A 81 -9.56 -24.43 -23.01
C GLY A 81 -8.65 -23.92 -24.14
N GLN A 82 -9.21 -23.23 -25.16
CA GLN A 82 -8.46 -22.63 -26.29
C GLN A 82 -8.50 -21.09 -26.30
#